data_AF-A0A7J0D0T9-F1
#
_entry.id   AF-A0A7J0D0T9-F1
#
_cell.length_a   1.000
_cell.length_b   1.000
_cell.length_c   1.000
_cell.angle_alpha   90.00
_cell.angle_beta   90.00
_cell.angle_gamma   90.00
#
_symmetry.space_group_name_H-M   'P 1'
#
loop_
_entity.id
_entity.type
_entity.pdbx_description
1 polymer ?
#
loop_
_entity_poly.entity_id
_entity_poly.type
_entity_poly.pdbx_seq_one_letter_code
_entity_poly.pdbx_strand_id
1 'polypeptide(L)' 'MLRKGLEAIPADRLWVNPDCGLKTRGWPETRASLENLVAAARELRAELPTEAS' A
#
# COMPACT_ATOMS: atom_id res chain seq x y z
N MET A 1 -4.33 -7.77 2.92
CA MET A 1 -5.39 -6.77 3.13
C MET A 1 -5.61 -5.87 1.91
N LEU A 2 -4.56 -5.40 1.20
CA LEU A 2 -4.71 -4.46 0.07
C LEU A 2 -5.69 -4.91 -1.04
N ARG A 3 -5.65 -6.19 -1.46
CA ARG A 3 -6.62 -6.72 -2.45
C ARG A 3 -8.08 -6.62 -2.00
N LYS A 4 -8.36 -6.81 -0.71
CA LYS A 4 -9.70 -6.60 -0.14
C LYS A 4 -10.12 -5.13 -0.18
N GLY A 5 -9.17 -4.21 -0.09
CA GLY A 5 -9.44 -2.79 -0.26
C GLY A 5 -9.99 -2.47 -1.65
N LEU A 6 -9.47 -3.14 -2.69
CA LEU A 6 -9.94 -2.98 -4.07
C LEU A 6 -11.35 -3.53 -4.32
N GLU A 7 -11.81 -4.48 -3.49
CA GLU A 7 -13.20 -4.98 -3.56
C GLU A 7 -14.20 -3.91 -3.11
N ALA A 8 -13.76 -2.93 -2.29
CA ALA A 8 -14.62 -1.91 -1.70
C ALA A 8 -14.37 -0.48 -2.24
N ILE A 9 -13.14 -0.18 -2.66
CA ILE A 9 -12.71 1.15 -3.11
C ILE A 9 -12.02 0.99 -4.48
N PRO A 10 -12.47 1.72 -5.51
CA PRO A 10 -11.81 1.75 -6.81
C PRO A 10 -10.30 2.06 -6.71
N ALA A 11 -9.51 1.45 -7.59
CA ALA A 11 -8.05 1.52 -7.53
C ALA A 11 -7.48 2.95 -7.58
N ASP A 12 -8.12 3.84 -8.33
CA ASP A 12 -7.78 5.27 -8.45
C ASP A 12 -8.02 6.07 -7.15
N ARG A 13 -8.80 5.53 -6.23
CA ARG A 13 -9.17 6.15 -4.94
C ARG A 13 -8.58 5.44 -3.73
N LEU A 14 -7.95 4.28 -3.90
CA LEU A 14 -7.37 3.51 -2.81
C LEU A 14 -5.94 3.98 -2.51
N TRP A 15 -5.72 4.50 -1.31
CA TRP A 15 -4.41 4.88 -0.80
C TRP A 15 -3.85 3.83 0.15
N VAL A 16 -2.54 3.69 0.18
CA VAL A 16 -1.83 2.75 1.05
C VAL A 16 -0.91 3.54 1.97
N ASN A 17 -1.17 3.48 3.26
CA ASN A 17 -0.40 4.15 4.31
C ASN A 17 -0.48 3.36 5.63
N PRO A 18 0.43 3.60 6.59
CA PRO A 18 0.29 3.09 7.96
C PRO A 18 -0.95 3.66 8.66
N ASP A 19 -1.48 2.93 9.64
CA ASP A 19 -2.69 3.33 10.38
C ASP A 19 -2.54 4.68 11.13
N CYS A 20 -1.34 4.99 11.61
CA CYS A 20 -1.06 6.22 12.34
C CYS A 20 0.39 6.70 12.16
N GLY A 21 0.72 7.83 12.78
CA GLY A 21 2.08 8.36 12.77
C GLY A 21 3.09 7.42 13.45
N LEU A 22 4.31 7.38 12.91
CA LEU A 22 5.35 6.43 13.31
C LEU A 22 6.22 6.91 14.49
N LYS A 23 5.78 7.93 15.24
CA LYS A 23 6.59 8.61 16.27
C LYS A 23 7.07 7.71 17.41
N THR A 24 6.40 6.58 17.63
CA THR A 24 6.72 5.60 18.68
C THR A 24 7.52 4.41 18.16
N ARG A 25 7.92 4.41 16.88
CA ARG A 25 8.61 3.30 16.22
C ARG A 25 10.11 3.58 16.08
N GLY A 26 10.91 2.52 16.19
CA GLY A 26 12.34 2.57 15.91
C GLY A 26 12.63 2.72 14.42
N TRP A 27 13.81 3.24 14.06
CA TRP A 27 14.21 3.38 12.66
C TRP A 27 14.31 2.06 11.89
N PRO A 28 14.94 0.99 12.41
CA PRO A 28 15.08 -0.26 11.66
C PRO A 28 13.72 -0.89 11.32
N GLU A 29 12.80 -0.94 12.29
CA GLU A 29 11.45 -1.47 12.08
C GLU A 29 10.62 -0.56 11.15
N THR A 30 10.72 0.76 11.32
CA THR A 30 10.02 1.71 10.45
C THR A 30 10.43 1.52 9.00
N ARG A 31 11.73 1.45 8.74
CA ARG A 31 12.27 1.26 7.41
C ARG A 31 11.78 -0.05 6.80
N ALA A 32 11.94 -1.16 7.51
CA ALA A 32 11.52 -2.47 7.01
C ALA A 32 10.00 -2.53 6.74
N SER A 33 9.18 -1.97 7.63
CA SER A 33 7.73 -1.93 7.44
C SER A 33 7.33 -1.08 6.23
N LEU A 34 7.96 0.08 6.02
CA LEU A 34 7.68 0.95 4.88
C LEU A 34 8.16 0.34 3.56
N GLU A 35 9.33 -0.31 3.55
CA GLU A 35 9.84 -1.03 2.38
C GLU A 35 8.86 -2.13 1.95
N ASN A 36 8.36 -2.92 2.90
CA ASN A 36 7.35 -3.95 2.65
C ASN A 36 6.01 -3.37 2.18
N LEU A 37 5.55 -2.26 2.78
CA LEU A 37 4.31 -1.59 2.39
C LEU A 37 4.37 -1.10 0.94
N VAL A 38 5.48 -0.47 0.57
CA VAL A 38 5.72 0.02 -0.80
C VAL A 38 5.87 -1.14 -1.79
N ALA A 39 6.56 -2.22 -1.42
CA ALA A 39 6.69 -3.41 -2.26
C ALA A 39 5.32 -4.02 -2.58
N ALA A 40 4.50 -4.27 -1.56
CA ALA A 40 3.15 -4.80 -1.74
C ALA A 40 2.25 -3.89 -2.60
N ALA A 41 2.37 -2.57 -2.44
CA ALA A 41 1.65 -1.61 -3.28
C ALA A 41 2.12 -1.64 -4.74
N ARG A 42 3.43 -1.85 -4.99
CA ARG A 42 3.98 -1.98 -6.35
C ARG A 42 3.51 -3.27 -7.03
N GLU A 43 3.56 -4.39 -6.31
CA GLU A 43 3.04 -5.68 -6.80
C GLU A 43 1.58 -5.55 -7.20
N LEU A 44 0.75 -4.95 -6.33
CA LEU A 44 -0.66 -4.77 -6.62
C LEU A 44 -0.91 -3.89 -7.86
N ARG A 45 -0.13 -2.81 -8.04
CA ARG A 45 -0.24 -1.97 -9.24
C ARG A 45 0.14 -2.69 -10.52
N ALA A 46 1.07 -3.65 -10.46
CA ALA A 46 1.45 -4.45 -11.62
C ALA A 46 0.38 -5.49 -11.99
N GLU A 47 -0.45 -5.92 -11.03
CA GLU A 47 -1.59 -6.83 -11.23
C GLU A 47 -2.82 -6.11 -11.80
N LEU A 48 -2.94 -4.81 -11.57
CA LEU A 48 -4.09 -4.04 -12.05
C LEU A 48 -4.05 -3.91 -13.58
N PRO A 49 -5.19 -4.10 -14.27
CA PRO A 49 -5.30 -3.78 -15.67
C PRO A 49 -4.87 -2.32 -15.88
N THR A 50 -4.02 -2.07 -16.88
CA THR A 50 -3.87 -0.70 -17.36
C THR A 50 -5.21 -0.34 -17.99
N GLU A 51 -6.00 0.51 -17.33
CA GLU A 51 -7.22 1.06 -17.91
C GLU A 51 -6.85 1.64 -19.28
N ALA A 52 -7.36 1.01 -20.35
CA ALA A 52 -7.30 1.55 -21.69
C ALA A 52 -8.08 2.89 -21.65
N SER A 53 -7.38 3.97 -22.02
CA SER A 53 -7.96 5.31 -22.17
C SER A 53 -9.11 5.34 -23.16
#